data_AF-A0A674J555-F1
#
_entry.id   AF-A0A674J555-F1
#
_cell.length_a   1.000
_cell.length_b   1.000
_cell.length_c   1.000
_cell.angle_alpha   90.00
_cell.angle_beta   90.00
_cell.angle_gamma   90.00
#
_symmetry.space_group_name_H-M   'P 1'
#
loop_
_entity.id
_entity.type
_entity.pdbx_description
1 polymer ?
#
loop_
_entity_poly.entity_id
_entity_poly.type
_entity_poly.pdbx_seq_one_letter_code
_entity_poly.pdbx_strand_id
1 'polypeptide(L)'
;KHHFLLVGFLGFCLNSFVRGQKNNTLICTKENTIRNCSCSADIHDCDYNLANLMCSCKTILPYTIDRASYHSDLTIWFTDTTVLGMLLNFTVVHYLKLSLCGSTPLPREYLAILGLRKLQINSVVMGQFLEQNLTIYNSGDNEMRDKLKVLHKDRQMFLYISVLDTSLFNRYSLLKSYSVENVSSITDHFPSLPYSDIFSTTTNKSYVVTFIY
;
A
#
# COMPACT_ATOMS: atom_id res chain seq x y z
N LYS A 1 -20.76 -67.76 4.83
CA LYS A 1 -21.32 -66.68 4.00
C LYS A 1 -21.01 -65.36 4.68
N HIS A 2 -20.14 -64.58 4.06
CA HIS A 2 -19.67 -63.27 4.52
C HIS A 2 -20.82 -62.25 4.52
N HIS A 3 -20.86 -61.36 5.51
CA HIS A 3 -21.30 -59.97 5.29
C HIS A 3 -20.60 -59.07 6.31
N PHE A 4 -19.54 -58.41 5.85
CA PHE A 4 -19.03 -57.18 6.42
C PHE A 4 -20.12 -56.11 6.30
N LEU A 5 -20.53 -55.51 7.43
CA LEU A 5 -21.26 -54.24 7.43
C LEU A 5 -20.27 -53.13 7.79
N LEU A 6 -19.69 -52.56 6.74
CA LEU A 6 -19.01 -51.27 6.73
C LEU A 6 -20.07 -50.24 6.31
N VAL A 7 -20.47 -49.36 7.21
CA VAL A 7 -21.20 -48.14 6.84
C VAL A 7 -20.40 -46.97 7.38
N GLY A 8 -19.85 -46.20 6.44
CA GLY A 8 -18.88 -45.16 6.67
C GLY A 8 -19.50 -43.90 7.26
N PHE A 9 -18.77 -43.31 8.21
CA PHE A 9 -18.96 -41.92 8.59
C PHE A 9 -18.48 -41.02 7.44
N LEU A 10 -19.41 -40.48 6.66
CA LEU A 10 -19.17 -39.31 5.82
C LEU A 10 -19.05 -38.09 6.74
N GLY A 11 -17.85 -37.89 7.29
CA GLY A 11 -17.46 -36.65 7.91
C GLY A 11 -17.33 -35.58 6.82
N PHE A 12 -18.40 -34.80 6.61
CA PHE A 12 -18.29 -33.52 5.94
C PHE A 12 -17.37 -32.63 6.78
N CYS A 13 -16.08 -32.59 6.46
CA CYS A 13 -15.22 -31.49 6.83
C CYS A 13 -15.66 -30.26 6.05
N LEU A 14 -16.75 -29.62 6.50
CA LEU A 14 -16.95 -28.19 6.34
C LEU A 14 -15.81 -27.52 7.14
N ASN A 15 -14.61 -27.53 6.58
CA ASN A 15 -13.59 -26.56 6.95
C ASN A 15 -14.17 -25.22 6.53
N SER A 16 -14.83 -24.59 7.50
CA SER A 16 -15.07 -23.16 7.54
C SER A 16 -13.72 -22.48 7.30
N PHE A 17 -13.42 -22.22 6.03
CA PHE A 17 -12.48 -21.19 5.62
C PHE A 17 -13.09 -19.83 5.98
N VAL A 18 -13.34 -19.60 7.27
CA VAL A 18 -13.32 -18.27 7.85
C VAL A 18 -11.84 -17.97 8.07
N ARG A 19 -11.10 -17.84 6.96
CA ARG A 19 -9.84 -17.14 6.98
C ARG A 19 -10.23 -15.71 7.30
N GLY A 20 -9.94 -15.29 8.53
CA GLY A 20 -10.42 -14.04 9.10
C GLY A 20 -10.36 -12.92 8.07
N GLN A 21 -11.48 -12.19 7.96
CA GLN A 21 -11.63 -11.01 7.12
C GLN A 21 -10.48 -10.05 7.47
N LYS A 22 -9.38 -10.14 6.71
CA LYS A 22 -8.36 -9.11 6.78
C LYS A 22 -9.05 -7.86 6.25
N ASN A 23 -9.13 -6.84 7.09
CA ASN A 23 -9.61 -5.52 6.69
C ASN A 23 -8.57 -4.95 5.72
N ASN A 24 -8.57 -5.43 4.48
CA ASN A 24 -7.69 -5.00 3.41
C ASN A 24 -8.54 -4.18 2.47
N THR A 25 -8.16 -2.93 2.24
CA THR A 25 -8.83 -2.10 1.25
C THR A 25 -8.19 -2.42 -0.09
N LEU A 26 -8.97 -2.98 -1.02
CA LEU A 26 -8.53 -3.16 -2.41
C LEU A 26 -9.05 -1.98 -3.24
N ILE A 27 -8.14 -1.26 -3.88
CA ILE A 27 -8.48 -0.23 -4.86
C ILE A 27 -8.06 -0.70 -6.24
N CYS A 28 -9.04 -0.81 -7.13
CA CYS A 28 -8.82 -1.17 -8.53
C CYS A 28 -8.95 0.08 -9.39
N THR A 29 -7.91 0.39 -10.17
CA THR A 29 -7.95 1.44 -11.20
C THR A 29 -7.91 0.78 -12.58
N LYS A 30 -8.92 1.07 -13.40
CA LYS A 30 -8.97 0.66 -14.81
C LYS A 30 -9.71 1.73 -15.60
N GLU A 31 -9.11 2.20 -16.69
CA GLU A 31 -9.73 3.19 -17.59
C GLU A 31 -10.26 4.43 -16.84
N ASN A 32 -9.45 5.00 -15.93
CA ASN A 32 -9.78 6.15 -15.07
C ASN A 32 -10.93 5.93 -14.07
N THR A 33 -11.46 4.72 -13.93
CA THR A 33 -12.44 4.39 -12.89
C THR A 33 -11.73 3.86 -11.66
N ILE A 34 -12.07 4.41 -10.49
CA ILE A 34 -11.57 3.96 -9.18
C ILE A 34 -12.66 3.14 -8.52
N ARG A 35 -12.36 1.90 -8.14
CA ARG A 35 -13.27 1.04 -7.39
C ARG A 35 -12.66 0.67 -6.05
N ASN A 36 -13.38 0.91 -4.96
CA ASN A 36 -13.03 0.40 -3.64
C ASN A 36 -13.80 -0.89 -3.40
N CYS A 37 -13.06 -1.95 -3.17
CA CYS A 37 -13.57 -3.31 -3.09
C CYS A 37 -13.29 -3.90 -1.71
N SER A 38 -14.28 -4.59 -1.17
CA SER A 38 -14.13 -5.49 -0.03
C SER A 38 -14.34 -6.91 -0.51
N CYS A 39 -13.33 -7.76 -0.32
CA CYS A 39 -13.31 -9.15 -0.79
C CYS A 39 -13.37 -10.10 0.40
N SER A 40 -14.04 -11.24 0.25
CA SER A 40 -14.09 -12.30 1.26
C SER A 40 -12.86 -13.21 1.27
N ALA A 41 -12.04 -13.14 0.21
CA ALA A 41 -10.82 -13.90 0.03
C ALA A 41 -9.73 -13.05 -0.64
N ASP A 42 -8.48 -13.49 -0.53
CA ASP A 42 -7.36 -12.90 -1.25
C ASP A 42 -7.55 -13.16 -2.76
N ILE A 43 -7.57 -12.09 -3.56
CA ILE A 43 -7.71 -12.18 -5.03
C ILE A 43 -6.32 -12.10 -5.66
N HIS A 44 -6.09 -12.89 -6.70
CA HIS A 44 -4.86 -12.79 -7.47
C HIS A 44 -4.72 -11.38 -8.06
N ASP A 45 -3.51 -10.81 -7.98
CA ASP A 45 -3.28 -9.45 -8.43
C ASP A 45 -3.65 -9.29 -9.90
N CYS A 46 -4.30 -8.18 -10.22
CA CYS A 46 -4.74 -7.84 -11.57
C CYS A 46 -5.84 -8.74 -12.18
N ASP A 47 -6.41 -9.68 -11.42
CA ASP A 47 -7.58 -10.45 -11.86
C ASP A 47 -8.88 -9.70 -11.57
N TYR A 48 -9.18 -8.72 -12.43
CA TYR A 48 -10.40 -7.91 -12.33
C TYR A 48 -11.68 -8.74 -12.49
N ASN A 49 -11.64 -9.85 -13.24
CA ASN A 49 -12.81 -10.70 -13.45
C ASN A 49 -13.16 -11.43 -12.16
N LEU A 50 -12.16 -12.03 -11.52
CA LEU A 50 -12.32 -12.69 -10.23
C LEU A 50 -12.72 -11.70 -9.15
N ALA A 51 -12.12 -10.49 -9.14
CA ALA A 51 -12.51 -9.44 -8.20
C ALA A 51 -13.97 -9.02 -8.36
N ASN A 52 -14.48 -8.88 -9.60
CA ASN A 52 -15.89 -8.55 -9.83
C ASN A 52 -16.86 -9.66 -9.36
N LEU A 53 -16.40 -10.92 -9.30
CA LEU A 53 -17.21 -12.05 -8.85
C LEU A 53 -17.16 -12.24 -7.32
N MET A 54 -15.99 -12.00 -6.70
CA MET A 54 -15.73 -12.34 -5.30
C MET A 54 -15.72 -11.13 -4.35
N CYS A 55 -15.75 -9.90 -4.87
CA CYS A 55 -15.69 -8.68 -4.07
C CYS A 55 -16.93 -7.82 -4.26
N SER A 56 -17.31 -7.14 -3.18
CA SER A 56 -18.27 -6.04 -3.22
C SER A 56 -17.53 -4.75 -3.50
N CYS A 57 -17.67 -4.22 -4.72
CA CYS A 57 -16.97 -3.03 -5.19
C CYS A 57 -17.91 -1.84 -5.34
N LYS A 58 -17.46 -0.66 -4.92
CA LYS A 58 -18.14 0.62 -5.15
C LYS A 58 -17.23 1.52 -5.98
N THR A 59 -17.77 2.11 -7.05
CA THR A 59 -17.07 3.15 -7.79
C THR A 59 -16.98 4.40 -6.93
N ILE A 60 -15.78 4.97 -6.83
CA ILE A 60 -15.53 6.20 -6.08
C ILE A 60 -15.05 7.28 -7.05
N LEU A 61 -15.48 8.51 -6.81
CA LEU A 61 -15.01 9.66 -7.58
C LEU A 61 -13.70 10.17 -6.96
N PRO A 62 -12.70 10.56 -7.77
CA PRO A 62 -11.38 10.97 -7.26
C PRO A 62 -11.40 12.11 -6.21
N TYR A 63 -12.45 12.94 -6.22
CA TYR A 63 -12.62 14.06 -5.28
C TYR A 63 -13.35 13.67 -3.98
N THR A 64 -14.00 12.50 -3.93
CA THR A 64 -14.73 12.03 -2.72
C THR A 64 -13.88 11.16 -1.81
N ILE A 65 -12.63 10.90 -2.18
CA ILE A 65 -11.69 10.09 -1.39
C ILE A 65 -11.22 10.95 -0.22
N ASP A 66 -11.54 10.51 1.00
CA ASP A 66 -10.96 11.10 2.20
C ASP A 66 -9.47 10.74 2.23
N ARG A 67 -8.63 11.70 1.86
CA ARG A 67 -7.18 11.51 1.62
C ARG A 67 -6.36 11.53 2.90
N ALA A 68 -6.98 11.70 4.05
CA ALA A 68 -6.27 11.89 5.31
C ALA A 68 -5.48 10.64 5.71
N SER A 69 -6.09 9.45 5.64
CA SER A 69 -5.43 8.22 6.05
C SER A 69 -6.19 6.96 5.63
N TYR A 70 -5.45 5.90 5.29
CA TYR A 70 -5.97 4.54 5.26
C TYR A 70 -5.57 3.81 6.54
N HIS A 71 -6.56 3.35 7.31
CA HIS A 71 -6.33 2.67 8.59
C HIS A 71 -6.04 1.17 8.46
N SER A 72 -6.34 0.60 7.30
CA SER A 72 -6.14 -0.80 6.92
C SER A 72 -4.91 -1.00 6.03
N ASP A 73 -4.52 -2.26 5.85
CA ASP A 73 -3.59 -2.63 4.78
C ASP A 73 -4.23 -2.24 3.43
N LEU A 74 -3.49 -1.48 2.63
CA LEU A 74 -3.96 -0.93 1.37
C LEU A 74 -3.35 -1.71 0.22
N THR A 75 -4.18 -2.31 -0.63
CA THR A 75 -3.77 -2.92 -1.90
C THR A 75 -4.30 -2.08 -3.04
N ILE A 76 -3.43 -1.66 -3.96
CA ILE A 76 -3.81 -0.90 -5.15
C ILE A 76 -3.36 -1.65 -6.40
N TRP A 77 -4.31 -1.93 -7.27
CA TRP A 77 -4.08 -2.39 -8.63
C TRP A 77 -4.22 -1.22 -9.57
N PHE A 78 -3.18 -0.92 -10.32
CA PHE A 78 -3.14 0.29 -11.14
C PHE A 78 -2.55 0.04 -12.52
N THR A 79 -2.87 0.93 -13.46
CA THR A 79 -2.35 0.89 -14.84
C THR A 79 -1.65 2.19 -15.22
N ASP A 80 -1.91 3.29 -14.50
CA ASP A 80 -1.35 4.61 -14.71
C ASP A 80 -0.88 5.24 -13.39
N THR A 81 0.14 6.11 -13.45
CA THR A 81 0.68 6.78 -12.27
C THR A 81 -0.16 7.98 -11.80
N THR A 82 -1.01 8.53 -12.67
CA THR A 82 -1.81 9.72 -12.36
C THR A 82 -2.83 9.41 -11.26
N VAL A 83 -3.60 8.33 -11.40
CA VAL A 83 -4.56 7.88 -10.38
C VAL A 83 -3.82 7.44 -9.12
N LEU A 84 -2.68 6.77 -9.27
CA LEU A 84 -1.87 6.35 -8.14
C LEU A 84 -1.40 7.55 -7.30
N GLY A 85 -0.96 8.64 -7.96
CA GLY A 85 -0.61 9.89 -7.31
C GLY A 85 -1.78 10.56 -6.60
N MET A 86 -2.98 10.55 -7.20
CA MET A 86 -4.19 11.07 -6.53
C MET A 86 -4.55 10.30 -5.25
N LEU A 87 -4.27 9.01 -5.19
CA LEU A 87 -4.61 8.13 -4.08
C LEU A 87 -3.62 8.16 -2.92
N LEU A 88 -2.34 8.40 -3.22
CA LEU A 88 -1.24 8.15 -2.27
C LEU A 88 -0.46 9.39 -1.87
N ASN A 89 -0.43 10.44 -2.70
CA ASN A 89 0.37 11.62 -2.37
C ASN A 89 -0.16 12.30 -1.11
N PHE A 90 0.71 12.37 -0.10
CA PHE A 90 0.46 12.92 1.23
C PHE A 90 -0.62 12.18 2.01
N THR A 91 -0.87 10.93 1.67
CA THR A 91 -1.79 10.07 2.42
C THR A 91 -1.03 9.20 3.41
N VAL A 92 -1.58 9.07 4.62
CA VAL A 92 -1.04 8.17 5.64
C VAL A 92 -1.43 6.73 5.33
N VAL A 93 -0.43 5.89 5.04
CA VAL A 93 -0.59 4.45 4.79
C VAL A 93 0.55 3.71 5.47
N HIS A 94 0.23 2.72 6.31
CA HIS A 94 1.27 1.96 7.03
C HIS A 94 1.76 0.75 6.24
N TYR A 95 0.84 0.02 5.60
CA TYR A 95 1.14 -1.18 4.83
C TYR A 95 0.53 -1.01 3.45
N LEU A 96 1.39 -1.01 2.44
CA LEU A 96 0.98 -0.76 1.05
C LEU A 96 1.42 -1.90 0.16
N LYS A 97 0.49 -2.44 -0.61
CA LYS A 97 0.74 -3.36 -1.72
C LYS A 97 0.37 -2.68 -3.04
N LEU A 98 1.30 -2.59 -3.97
CA LEU A 98 1.10 -1.99 -5.30
C LEU A 98 1.28 -3.05 -6.38
N SER A 99 0.29 -3.21 -7.25
CA SER A 99 0.36 -4.13 -8.39
C SER A 99 0.15 -3.38 -9.70
N LEU A 100 1.15 -3.40 -10.59
CA LEU A 100 1.04 -2.85 -11.93
C LEU A 100 0.33 -3.86 -12.84
N CYS A 101 -0.87 -3.51 -13.30
CA CYS A 101 -1.76 -4.35 -14.09
C CYS A 101 -1.80 -3.99 -15.58
N GLY A 102 -0.90 -3.11 -16.03
CA GLY A 102 -0.72 -2.71 -17.42
C GLY A 102 0.59 -3.22 -17.99
N SER A 103 0.68 -3.30 -19.32
CA SER A 103 1.92 -3.63 -20.04
C SER A 103 2.73 -2.39 -20.44
N THR A 104 2.14 -1.20 -20.34
CA THR A 104 2.80 0.06 -20.69
C THR A 104 3.83 0.43 -19.62
N PRO A 105 5.09 0.72 -20.00
CA PRO A 105 6.08 1.24 -19.07
C PRO A 105 5.60 2.54 -18.42
N LEU A 106 5.76 2.65 -17.11
CA LEU A 106 5.42 3.84 -16.35
C LEU A 106 6.44 4.97 -16.59
N PRO A 107 6.01 6.24 -16.59
CA PRO A 107 6.95 7.36 -16.52
C PRO A 107 7.72 7.32 -15.18
N ARG A 108 8.86 8.00 -15.16
CA ARG A 108 9.61 8.23 -13.92
C ARG A 108 8.99 9.40 -13.18
N GLU A 109 8.17 9.10 -12.19
CA GLU A 109 7.50 10.05 -11.30
C GLU A 109 7.79 9.66 -9.84
N TYR A 110 7.50 10.58 -8.92
CA TYR A 110 7.76 10.38 -7.50
C TYR A 110 6.48 10.56 -6.70
N LEU A 111 6.16 9.55 -5.87
CA LEU A 111 5.03 9.60 -4.96
C LEU A 111 5.51 9.83 -3.53
N ALA A 112 4.84 10.68 -2.78
CA ALA A 112 5.15 10.96 -1.39
C ALA A 112 4.10 10.35 -0.47
N ILE A 113 4.46 9.30 0.28
CA ILE A 113 3.56 8.55 1.15
C ILE A 113 3.94 8.80 2.60
N LEU A 114 2.97 9.04 3.48
CA LEU A 114 3.21 9.31 4.90
C LEU A 114 3.10 8.02 5.73
N GLY A 115 4.01 7.84 6.68
CA GLY A 115 3.90 6.78 7.70
C GLY A 115 4.14 5.34 7.22
N LEU A 116 4.62 5.15 5.99
CA LEU A 116 4.83 3.83 5.39
C LEU A 116 5.83 2.98 6.19
N ARG A 117 5.43 1.76 6.52
CA ARG A 117 6.21 0.77 7.27
C ARG A 117 6.66 -0.37 6.38
N LYS A 118 5.75 -0.84 5.52
CA LYS A 118 6.00 -1.94 4.61
C LYS A 118 5.44 -1.61 3.24
N LEU A 119 6.26 -1.85 2.23
CA LEU A 119 5.88 -1.80 0.83
C LEU A 119 6.01 -3.20 0.25
N GLN A 120 4.96 -3.64 -0.44
CA GLN A 120 4.99 -4.79 -1.33
C GLN A 120 4.72 -4.29 -2.73
N ILE A 121 5.53 -4.70 -3.69
CA ILE A 121 5.30 -4.41 -5.10
C ILE A 121 5.13 -5.72 -5.85
N ASN A 122 4.24 -5.68 -6.84
CA ASN A 122 4.08 -6.75 -7.81
C ASN A 122 4.04 -6.14 -9.20
N SER A 123 4.90 -6.62 -10.10
CA SER A 123 4.89 -6.23 -11.51
C SER A 123 5.05 -7.45 -12.40
N VAL A 124 4.42 -7.39 -13.57
CA VAL A 124 4.61 -8.40 -14.61
C VAL A 124 5.91 -8.10 -15.35
N VAL A 125 6.86 -9.01 -15.27
CA VAL A 125 8.15 -8.93 -15.94
C VAL A 125 8.31 -10.19 -16.78
N MET A 126 8.43 -10.04 -18.10
CA MET A 126 8.53 -11.17 -19.05
C MET A 126 7.41 -12.22 -18.89
N GLY A 127 6.20 -11.76 -18.56
CA GLY A 127 5.04 -12.63 -18.36
C GLY A 127 4.98 -13.35 -17.02
N GLN A 128 5.91 -13.06 -16.09
CA GLN A 128 5.89 -13.59 -14.72
C GLN A 128 5.71 -12.45 -13.71
N PHE A 129 4.91 -12.69 -12.67
CA PHE A 129 4.77 -11.74 -11.56
C PHE A 129 5.99 -11.84 -10.65
N LEU A 130 6.70 -10.74 -10.48
CA LEU A 130 7.80 -10.62 -9.52
C LEU A 130 7.32 -9.85 -8.30
N GLU A 131 7.11 -10.57 -7.20
CA GLU A 131 6.79 -9.97 -5.92
C GLU A 131 8.08 -9.55 -5.20
N GLN A 132 8.11 -8.31 -4.73
CA GLN A 132 9.18 -7.82 -3.85
C GLN A 132 8.60 -7.13 -2.63
N ASN A 133 9.28 -7.27 -1.49
CA ASN A 133 8.85 -6.73 -0.21
C ASN A 133 9.96 -5.90 0.41
N LEU A 134 9.60 -4.76 1.00
CA LEU A 134 10.50 -3.90 1.75
C LEU A 134 9.85 -3.50 3.06
N THR A 135 10.58 -3.73 4.13
CA THR A 135 10.27 -3.21 5.46
C THR A 135 11.15 -2.00 5.71
N ILE A 136 10.54 -0.82 5.88
CA ILE A 136 11.24 0.45 6.10
C ILE A 136 11.65 0.57 7.57
N TYR A 137 10.73 0.24 8.49
CA TYR A 137 11.00 0.15 9.93
C TYR A 137 10.02 -0.81 10.60
N ASN A 138 10.43 -1.47 11.68
CA ASN A 138 9.65 -2.51 12.34
C ASN A 138 8.92 -1.98 13.59
N SER A 139 7.68 -2.40 13.83
CA SER A 139 6.90 -1.95 15.00
C SER A 139 7.38 -2.53 16.34
N GLY A 140 8.44 -3.36 16.32
CA GLY A 140 9.12 -3.88 17.51
C GLY A 140 9.98 -2.82 18.22
N ASP A 141 10.28 -1.70 17.57
CA ASP A 141 10.86 -0.53 18.22
C ASP A 141 9.76 0.18 19.01
N ASN A 142 9.65 -0.21 20.29
CA ASN A 142 8.69 0.27 21.28
C ASN A 142 8.61 1.80 21.41
N GLU A 143 9.58 2.55 20.89
CA GLU A 143 9.58 4.01 20.89
C GLU A 143 8.62 4.67 19.89
N MET A 144 8.15 3.96 18.85
CA MET A 144 7.51 4.62 17.70
C MET A 144 5.99 4.46 17.65
N ARG A 145 5.43 3.46 18.35
CA ARG A 145 3.99 3.22 18.41
C ARG A 145 3.21 4.39 19.04
N ASP A 146 3.89 5.20 19.85
CA ASP A 146 3.33 6.40 20.49
C ASP A 146 3.63 7.71 19.76
N LYS A 147 4.57 7.77 18.80
CA LYS A 147 4.93 9.03 18.11
C LYS A 147 3.98 9.44 16.99
N LEU A 148 3.17 8.51 16.46
CA LEU A 148 2.12 8.84 15.47
C LEU A 148 0.76 9.11 16.12
N LYS A 149 0.62 8.87 17.43
CA LYS A 149 -0.50 9.37 18.22
C LYS A 149 -0.20 10.82 18.55
N VAL A 150 -0.90 11.73 17.89
CA VAL A 150 -0.97 13.13 18.32
C VAL A 150 -1.38 13.16 19.79
N LEU A 151 -0.49 13.57 20.71
CA LEU A 151 -0.66 14.71 21.63
C LEU A 151 0.28 14.65 22.88
N HIS A 152 0.97 15.77 23.10
CA HIS A 152 1.58 16.32 24.35
C HIS A 152 3.09 16.22 24.69
N LYS A 153 3.65 17.45 24.77
CA LYS A 153 4.75 18.03 25.57
C LYS A 153 6.05 17.21 25.73
N ASP A 154 7.12 17.70 25.10
CA ASP A 154 8.55 17.40 25.36
C ASP A 154 9.27 16.31 24.54
N ARG A 155 8.71 15.80 23.44
CA ARG A 155 9.48 14.97 22.48
C ARG A 155 9.31 15.44 21.03
N GLN A 156 10.43 15.55 20.32
CA GLN A 156 10.54 15.91 18.90
C GLN A 156 9.62 14.99 18.07
N MET A 157 8.66 15.59 17.34
CA MET A 157 7.70 14.87 16.52
C MET A 157 8.36 14.52 15.18
N PHE A 158 8.57 13.22 14.94
CA PHE A 158 9.11 12.74 13.67
C PHE A 158 7.99 12.45 12.68
N LEU A 159 8.03 13.09 11.52
CA LEU A 159 7.16 12.74 10.40
C LEU A 159 7.93 11.87 9.40
N TYR A 160 7.37 10.71 9.08
CA TYR A 160 7.96 9.74 8.18
C TYR A 160 7.38 9.91 6.78
N ILE A 161 8.24 10.20 5.82
CA ILE A 161 7.87 10.44 4.43
C ILE A 161 8.63 9.43 3.59
N SER A 162 7.91 8.67 2.77
CA SER A 162 8.49 7.76 1.79
C SER A 162 8.30 8.34 0.39
N VAL A 163 9.40 8.50 -0.34
CA VAL A 163 9.42 8.95 -1.73
C VAL A 163 9.65 7.73 -2.62
N LEU A 164 8.64 7.37 -3.41
CA LEU A 164 8.61 6.18 -4.26
C LEU A 164 8.82 6.55 -5.73
N ASP A 165 9.88 6.04 -6.35
CA ASP A 165 10.15 6.17 -7.80
C ASP A 165 9.27 5.20 -8.60
N THR A 166 8.28 5.68 -9.37
CA THR A 166 7.35 4.83 -10.12
C THR A 166 8.02 4.05 -11.25
N SER A 167 9.22 4.42 -11.69
CA SER A 167 9.93 3.68 -12.74
C SER A 167 10.46 2.33 -12.27
N LEU A 168 10.45 2.05 -10.96
CA LEU A 168 10.85 0.76 -10.39
C LEU A 168 9.96 -0.40 -10.89
N PHE A 169 8.69 -0.13 -11.24
CA PHE A 169 7.78 -1.16 -11.75
C PHE A 169 8.15 -1.61 -13.17
N ASN A 170 8.98 -0.84 -13.87
CA ASN A 170 9.45 -1.17 -15.23
C ASN A 170 10.74 -2.01 -15.23
N ARG A 171 11.43 -2.16 -14.09
CA ARG A 171 12.82 -2.64 -14.02
C ARG A 171 12.93 -4.00 -13.32
N TYR A 172 13.99 -4.73 -13.65
CA TYR A 172 14.41 -6.00 -13.01
C TYR A 172 15.18 -5.82 -11.70
N SER A 173 15.31 -4.57 -11.23
CA SER A 173 16.12 -4.28 -10.06
C SER A 173 15.40 -4.75 -8.79
N LEU A 174 16.19 -5.25 -7.85
CA LEU A 174 15.72 -5.43 -6.47
C LEU A 174 15.39 -4.06 -5.90
N LEU A 175 14.26 -3.98 -5.22
CA LEU A 175 13.78 -2.79 -4.54
C LEU A 175 14.76 -2.42 -3.45
N LYS A 176 15.21 -1.17 -3.48
CA LYS A 176 16.16 -0.62 -2.52
C LYS A 176 15.54 0.56 -1.81
N SER A 177 16.03 0.82 -0.61
CA SER A 177 15.75 2.06 0.07
C SER A 177 16.95 2.59 0.83
N TYR A 178 16.96 3.90 1.05
CA TYR A 178 17.80 4.54 2.06
C TYR A 178 17.00 5.63 2.76
N SER A 179 17.33 5.87 4.02
CA SER A 179 16.63 6.84 4.86
C SER A 179 17.59 7.94 5.30
N VAL A 180 17.10 9.18 5.31
CA VAL A 180 17.77 10.34 5.88
C VAL A 180 16.95 10.81 7.08
N GLU A 181 17.59 10.82 8.25
CA GLU A 181 16.97 11.24 9.50
C GLU A 181 17.25 12.71 9.81
N ASN A 182 16.45 13.30 10.70
CA ASN A 182 16.62 14.66 11.20
C ASN A 182 16.69 15.73 10.10
N VAL A 183 15.99 15.52 8.98
CA VAL A 183 15.88 16.55 7.94
C VAL A 183 15.06 17.70 8.55
N SER A 184 15.66 18.87 8.63
CA SER A 184 14.98 20.14 8.89
C SER A 184 14.72 20.83 7.55
N SER A 185 13.66 21.64 7.46
CA SER A 185 13.32 22.38 6.24
C SER A 185 13.29 21.50 4.98
N ILE A 186 12.34 20.55 4.96
CA ILE A 186 12.24 19.57 3.87
C ILE A 186 12.04 20.22 2.49
N THR A 187 11.46 21.42 2.47
CA THR A 187 11.27 22.24 1.26
C THR A 187 12.60 22.76 0.70
N ASP A 188 13.62 22.96 1.53
CA ASP A 188 14.93 23.43 1.07
C ASP A 188 15.74 22.28 0.46
N HIS A 189 15.62 21.09 1.06
CA HIS A 189 16.34 19.90 0.59
C HIS A 189 15.63 19.22 -0.59
N PHE A 190 14.31 19.37 -0.68
CA PHE A 190 13.46 18.74 -1.69
C PHE A 190 12.42 19.73 -2.24
N PRO A 191 12.86 20.79 -2.94
CA PRO A 191 11.98 21.86 -3.43
C PRO A 191 10.97 21.39 -4.49
N SER A 192 11.23 20.24 -5.11
CA SER A 192 10.34 19.62 -6.10
C SER A 192 9.37 18.61 -5.49
N LEU A 193 9.33 18.44 -4.16
CA LEU A 193 8.28 17.64 -3.54
C LEU A 193 6.93 18.33 -3.79
N PRO A 194 5.95 17.63 -4.39
CA PRO A 194 4.61 18.16 -4.53
C PRO A 194 4.06 18.58 -3.15
N TYR A 195 3.20 19.60 -3.04
CA TYR A 195 2.58 20.04 -1.79
C TYR A 195 3.55 20.40 -0.63
N SER A 196 4.69 21.02 -0.95
CA SER A 196 5.66 21.62 -0.02
C SER A 196 5.01 22.45 1.11
N ASP A 197 3.88 23.09 0.82
CA ASP A 197 3.13 23.94 1.75
C ASP A 197 2.58 23.19 2.97
N ILE A 198 2.37 21.87 2.88
CA ILE A 198 1.96 21.04 4.01
C ILE A 198 3.09 20.97 5.05
N PHE A 199 4.35 21.08 4.62
CA PHE A 199 5.52 20.95 5.47
C PHE A 199 6.05 22.29 6.00
N SER A 200 5.64 23.41 5.41
CA SER A 200 6.13 24.76 5.76
C SER A 200 5.49 25.32 7.04
N THR A 201 4.43 24.71 7.56
CA THR A 201 3.62 25.26 8.66
C THR A 201 4.11 24.93 10.07
N THR A 202 5.17 24.13 10.25
CA THR A 202 5.62 23.72 11.60
C THR A 202 7.13 23.75 11.77
N THR A 203 7.59 24.71 12.57
CA THR A 203 9.01 25.03 12.83
C THR A 203 9.76 24.04 13.74
N ASN A 204 9.05 23.08 14.36
CA ASN A 204 9.62 22.14 15.35
C ASN A 204 9.53 20.64 14.94
N LYS A 205 9.32 20.33 13.65
CA LYS A 205 9.25 18.94 13.18
C LYS A 205 10.57 18.52 12.55
N SER A 206 11.03 17.32 12.92
CA SER A 206 12.11 16.63 12.22
C SER A 206 11.52 15.57 11.30
N TYR A 207 12.03 15.46 10.09
CA TYR A 207 11.53 14.51 9.11
C TYR A 207 12.49 13.33 8.98
N VAL A 208 11.93 12.14 8.78
CA VAL A 208 12.65 10.98 8.28
C VAL A 208 12.17 10.75 6.85
N VAL A 209 13.07 10.93 5.88
CA VAL A 209 12.75 10.79 4.45
C VAL A 209 13.38 9.51 3.94
N THR A 210 12.55 8.57 3.48
CA THR A 210 12.98 7.30 2.88
C THR A 210 12.82 7.39 1.37
N PHE A 211 13.89 7.20 0.62
CA PHE A 211 13.84 7.07 -0.84
C PHE A 211 13.75 5.60 -1.22
N ILE A 212 12.81 5.26 -2.10
CA ILE A 212 12.55 3.90 -2.56
C ILE A 212 12.66 3.86 -4.09
N TYR A 213 13.52 2.98 -4.62
CA TYR A 213 13.89 2.91 -6.04
C TYR A 213 14.31 1.52 -6.49
#